data_AF-A0AAE7D0P9-F1
#
_entry.id   AF-A0AAE7D0P9-F1
#
_cell.length_a   1.000
_cell.length_b   1.000
_cell.length_c   1.000
_cell.angle_alpha   90.00
_cell.angle_beta   90.00
_cell.angle_gamma   90.00
#
_symmetry.space_group_name_H-M   'P 1'
#
loop_
_entity.id
_entity.type
_entity.pdbx_description
1 polymer ?
#
loop_
_entity_poly.entity_id
_entity_poly.type
_entity_poly.pdbx_seq_one_letter_code
_entity_poly.pdbx_strand_id
1 'polypeptide(L)'
;MLRKMTLGALMLLAWQAQAAYQCHVQPQDDIIISPQSVSVVGASGNLQISPQGDVLSNGSALNLNSAQRQQAQSYQAELRQQLPWIDEGARQHLEKARQALDKVIVQQLGSDSNVRNRLGSLDEQLKQQMNRIIEHRSDGLAFHHQAVKQAEQDGQQIVERTMGGVLQDSLNEMGVKQLGSSGGNPLQAMMGNLGGLQQAIQTEWKTQESDFQRFGHDVCNRVTALENQRQTLLKSIK
;
A
#
# COMPACT_ATOMS: atom_id res chain seq x y z
N MET A 1 -9.48 25.43 -34.80
CA MET A 1 -8.27 25.04 -34.06
C MET A 1 -8.10 25.98 -32.87
N LEU A 2 -7.71 25.43 -31.70
CA LEU A 2 -7.38 26.07 -30.42
C LEU A 2 -8.48 26.84 -29.63
N ARG A 3 -9.20 26.10 -28.79
CA ARG A 3 -9.63 26.50 -27.41
C ARG A 3 -10.12 25.27 -26.64
N LYS A 4 -9.27 24.25 -26.57
CA LYS A 4 -9.41 23.07 -25.67
C LYS A 4 -8.02 22.73 -25.14
N MET A 5 -7.54 23.56 -24.24
CA MET A 5 -6.38 23.36 -23.36
C MET A 5 -6.70 24.22 -22.13
N THR A 6 -6.55 23.84 -20.88
CA THR A 6 -5.91 22.71 -20.19
C THR A 6 -6.14 23.01 -18.71
N LEU A 7 -6.74 22.12 -17.94
CA LEU A 7 -6.71 22.17 -16.46
C LEU A 7 -6.96 20.80 -15.82
N GLY A 8 -7.54 19.84 -16.55
CA GLY A 8 -7.60 18.43 -16.16
C GLY A 8 -6.31 17.62 -16.37
N ALA A 9 -5.24 18.23 -16.92
CA ALA A 9 -4.01 17.52 -17.28
C ALA A 9 -2.87 17.66 -16.25
N LEU A 10 -3.02 18.49 -15.21
CA LEU A 10 -1.96 18.74 -14.22
C LEU A 10 -1.98 17.81 -13.00
N MET A 11 -2.96 16.92 -12.87
CA MET A 11 -3.02 15.95 -11.76
C MET A 11 -2.77 14.49 -12.19
N LEU A 12 -2.59 14.22 -13.48
CA LEU A 12 -2.32 12.86 -14.00
C LEU A 12 -0.83 12.61 -14.31
N LEU A 13 0.06 13.57 -14.03
CA LEU A 13 1.48 13.48 -14.37
C LEU A 13 2.43 13.32 -13.17
N ALA A 14 1.91 13.25 -11.94
CA ALA A 14 2.76 12.96 -10.77
C ALA A 14 3.25 11.49 -10.73
N TRP A 15 2.57 10.57 -11.43
CA TRP A 15 2.97 9.16 -11.48
C TRP A 15 3.82 8.75 -12.68
N GLN A 16 4.13 9.67 -13.61
CA GLN A 16 5.05 9.39 -14.71
C GLN A 16 6.46 9.98 -14.53
N ALA A 17 6.74 10.55 -13.36
CA ALA A 17 8.05 11.10 -12.99
C ALA A 17 8.66 10.36 -11.79
N GLN A 18 8.61 9.03 -11.79
CA GLN A 18 9.47 8.20 -10.93
C GLN A 18 10.35 7.36 -11.85
N ALA A 19 11.42 7.98 -12.35
CA ALA A 19 12.53 7.23 -12.91
C ALA A 19 13.03 6.24 -11.84
N ALA A 20 12.87 4.95 -12.13
CA ALA A 20 13.58 3.82 -11.54
C ALA A 20 13.42 3.59 -10.02
N TYR A 21 12.19 3.36 -9.54
CA TYR A 21 12.02 2.37 -8.48
C TYR A 21 11.16 1.19 -8.97
N GLN A 22 11.77 0.35 -9.80
CA GLN A 22 11.26 -1.01 -9.99
C GLN A 22 11.85 -1.87 -8.89
N CYS A 23 11.01 -2.36 -7.99
CA CYS A 23 11.39 -3.52 -7.22
C CYS A 23 11.54 -4.68 -8.21
N HIS A 24 12.79 -5.07 -8.50
CA HIS A 24 13.08 -6.06 -9.54
C HIS A 24 12.71 -7.49 -9.09
N VAL A 25 12.27 -7.66 -7.84
CA VAL A 25 11.87 -8.93 -7.29
C VAL A 25 10.35 -9.04 -7.35
N GLN A 26 9.89 -10.05 -8.09
CA GLN A 26 8.50 -10.44 -8.15
C GLN A 26 8.34 -11.82 -7.51
N PRO A 27 7.82 -11.90 -6.27
CA PRO A 27 7.52 -13.17 -5.63
C PRO A 27 6.66 -14.06 -6.53
N GLN A 28 7.00 -15.34 -6.61
CA GLN A 28 6.31 -16.35 -7.45
C GLN A 28 5.64 -17.45 -6.62
N ASP A 29 5.70 -17.32 -5.30
CA ASP A 29 5.20 -18.29 -4.36
C ASP A 29 4.30 -17.59 -3.34
N ASP A 30 3.22 -18.25 -2.97
CA ASP A 30 2.42 -17.90 -1.81
C ASP A 30 3.16 -18.36 -0.54
N ILE A 31 3.00 -17.57 0.53
CA ILE A 31 3.59 -17.88 1.83
C ILE A 31 2.46 -18.02 2.84
N ILE A 32 2.39 -19.15 3.54
CA ILE A 32 1.42 -19.37 4.61
C ILE A 32 2.17 -19.58 5.90
N ILE A 33 1.97 -18.68 6.87
CA ILE A 33 2.62 -18.72 8.18
C ILE A 33 1.59 -19.17 9.21
N SER A 34 1.90 -20.24 9.93
CA SER A 34 1.20 -20.66 11.15
C SER A 34 2.17 -20.88 12.30
N PRO A 35 1.76 -21.00 13.58
CA PRO A 35 2.69 -21.32 14.67
C PRO A 35 3.54 -22.56 14.41
N GLN A 36 3.00 -23.55 13.71
CA GLN A 36 3.62 -24.86 13.52
C GLN A 36 4.54 -24.92 12.30
N SER A 37 4.32 -24.08 11.29
CA SER A 37 5.14 -24.11 10.08
C SER A 37 5.03 -22.85 9.23
N VAL A 38 5.98 -22.69 8.31
CA VAL A 38 5.86 -21.80 7.15
C VAL A 38 5.78 -22.65 5.90
N SER A 39 4.74 -22.46 5.10
CA SER A 39 4.58 -23.08 3.80
C SER A 39 4.91 -22.10 2.68
N VAL A 40 5.69 -22.57 1.70
CA VAL A 40 5.99 -21.85 0.45
C VAL A 40 5.39 -22.67 -0.68
N VAL A 41 4.44 -22.10 -1.42
CA VAL A 41 3.61 -22.82 -2.39
C VAL A 41 3.58 -22.06 -3.71
N GLY A 42 4.04 -22.68 -4.80
CA GLY A 42 4.04 -22.01 -6.10
C GLY A 42 5.06 -22.59 -7.08
N ALA A 43 5.72 -21.71 -7.82
CA ALA A 43 6.73 -22.06 -8.83
C ALA A 43 7.90 -22.88 -8.26
N SER A 44 8.12 -22.82 -6.96
CA SER A 44 9.18 -23.52 -6.24
C SER A 44 8.86 -24.96 -5.86
N GLY A 45 7.63 -25.41 -6.10
CA GLY A 45 7.06 -26.59 -5.46
C GLY A 45 6.59 -26.27 -4.04
N ASN A 46 6.06 -27.28 -3.35
CA ASN A 46 5.47 -27.10 -2.03
C ASN A 46 6.50 -27.41 -0.95
N LEU A 47 6.99 -26.37 -0.28
CA LEU A 47 7.82 -26.52 0.92
C LEU A 47 6.98 -26.28 2.16
N GLN A 48 7.21 -27.08 3.20
CA GLN A 48 6.74 -26.81 4.55
C GLN A 48 7.93 -26.87 5.49
N ILE A 49 8.17 -25.79 6.22
CA ILE A 49 9.34 -25.60 7.08
C ILE A 49 8.88 -25.46 8.53
N SER A 50 9.36 -26.32 9.41
CA SER A 50 9.10 -26.23 10.86
C SER A 50 9.93 -25.09 11.50
N PRO A 51 9.56 -24.62 12.71
CA PRO A 51 10.37 -23.67 13.47
C PRO A 51 11.80 -24.15 13.76
N GLN A 52 12.03 -25.47 13.74
CA GLN A 52 13.32 -26.11 13.95
C GLN A 52 14.12 -26.28 12.64
N GLY A 53 13.55 -25.90 11.50
CA GLY A 53 14.20 -25.99 10.19
C GLY A 53 14.08 -27.36 9.52
N ASP A 54 13.21 -28.25 10.01
CA ASP A 54 12.87 -29.47 9.26
C ASP A 54 12.00 -29.11 8.06
N VAL A 55 12.26 -29.75 6.92
CA VAL A 55 11.63 -29.42 5.65
C VAL A 55 10.89 -30.64 5.09
N LEU A 56 9.61 -30.46 4.78
CA LEU A 56 8.86 -31.33 3.88
C LEU A 56 8.85 -30.69 2.49
N SER A 57 9.23 -31.45 1.47
CA SER A 57 9.13 -31.06 0.07
C SER A 57 8.11 -31.93 -0.63
N ASN A 58 7.06 -31.31 -1.17
CA ASN A 58 5.91 -32.00 -1.77
C ASN A 58 5.34 -33.14 -0.89
N GLY A 59 5.31 -32.91 0.43
CA GLY A 59 4.83 -33.87 1.43
C GLY A 59 5.87 -34.91 1.90
N SER A 60 7.05 -34.97 1.30
CA SER A 60 8.13 -35.89 1.69
C SER A 60 9.15 -35.20 2.58
N ALA A 61 9.49 -35.81 3.72
CA ALA A 61 10.52 -35.28 4.62
C ALA A 61 11.91 -35.36 3.97
N LEU A 62 12.64 -34.25 4.01
CA LEU A 62 14.03 -34.19 3.54
C LEU A 62 15.00 -34.55 4.67
N ASN A 63 16.04 -35.32 4.35
CA ASN A 63 17.14 -35.58 5.26
C ASN A 63 18.18 -34.46 5.15
N LEU A 64 18.03 -33.43 6.00
CA LEU A 64 18.88 -32.24 5.97
C LEU A 64 20.12 -32.40 6.86
N ASN A 65 21.27 -31.93 6.38
CA ASN A 65 22.44 -31.70 7.22
C ASN A 65 22.26 -30.45 8.10
N SER A 66 23.18 -30.23 9.05
CA SER A 66 23.10 -29.12 10.00
C SER A 66 23.04 -27.75 9.33
N ALA A 67 23.82 -27.54 8.26
CA ALA A 67 23.85 -26.26 7.54
C ALA A 67 22.54 -26.00 6.78
N GLN A 68 21.99 -27.01 6.11
CA GLN A 68 20.69 -26.93 5.42
C GLN A 68 19.54 -26.65 6.41
N ARG A 69 19.52 -27.35 7.55
CA ARG A 69 18.52 -27.12 8.61
C ARG A 69 18.63 -25.70 9.16
N GLN A 70 19.85 -25.20 9.41
CA GLN A 70 20.07 -23.83 9.85
C GLN A 70 19.57 -22.81 8.83
N GLN A 71 19.83 -23.02 7.53
CA GLN A 71 19.32 -22.17 6.46
C GLN A 71 17.79 -22.15 6.42
N ALA A 72 17.15 -23.31 6.52
CA ALA A 72 15.70 -23.42 6.56
C ALA A 72 15.11 -22.71 7.78
N GLN A 73 15.71 -22.90 8.96
CA GLN A 73 15.33 -22.23 10.20
C GLN A 73 15.43 -20.71 10.08
N SER A 74 16.54 -20.20 9.55
CA SER A 74 16.74 -18.76 9.35
C SER A 74 15.72 -18.18 8.37
N TYR A 75 15.50 -18.84 7.23
CA TYR A 75 14.55 -18.38 6.23
C TYR A 75 13.11 -18.30 6.76
N GLN A 76 12.63 -19.35 7.45
CA GLN A 76 11.28 -19.32 8.02
C GLN A 76 11.14 -18.30 9.16
N ALA A 77 12.21 -18.06 9.93
CA ALA A 77 12.21 -17.06 11.00
C ALA A 77 12.12 -15.64 10.42
N GLU A 78 12.87 -15.36 9.35
CA GLU A 78 12.80 -14.09 8.64
C GLU A 78 11.41 -13.88 8.04
N LEU A 79 10.79 -14.87 7.39
CA LEU A 79 9.41 -14.75 6.90
C LEU A 79 8.44 -14.37 8.03
N ARG A 80 8.56 -15.01 9.20
CA ARG A 80 7.73 -14.69 10.38
C ARG A 80 7.92 -13.29 10.93
N GLN A 81 9.10 -12.70 10.74
CA GLN A 81 9.39 -11.35 11.19
C GLN A 81 8.98 -10.30 10.14
N GLN A 82 9.33 -10.53 8.88
CA GLN A 82 9.20 -9.55 7.82
C GLN A 82 7.76 -9.41 7.33
N LEU A 83 7.00 -10.49 7.17
CA LEU A 83 5.62 -10.41 6.65
C LEU A 83 4.69 -9.58 7.56
N PRO A 84 4.65 -9.80 8.89
CA PRO A 84 3.87 -8.93 9.77
C PRO A 84 4.33 -7.47 9.75
N TRP A 85 5.65 -7.23 9.65
CA TRP A 85 6.17 -5.86 9.57
C TRP A 85 5.73 -5.15 8.29
N ILE A 86 5.70 -5.85 7.15
CA ILE A 86 5.25 -5.30 5.86
C ILE A 86 3.75 -4.97 5.94
N ASP A 87 2.92 -5.90 6.45
CA ASP A 87 1.48 -5.68 6.56
C ASP A 87 1.16 -4.50 7.50
N GLU A 88 1.68 -4.54 8.72
CA GLU A 88 1.39 -3.51 9.72
C GLU A 88 1.94 -2.14 9.29
N GLY A 89 3.15 -2.11 8.72
CA GLY A 89 3.73 -0.88 8.18
C GLY A 89 2.84 -0.26 7.10
N ALA A 90 2.38 -1.05 6.14
CA ALA A 90 1.51 -0.56 5.09
C ALA A 90 0.17 -0.01 5.64
N ARG A 91 -0.43 -0.67 6.65
CA ARG A 91 -1.66 -0.20 7.30
C ARG A 91 -1.46 1.11 8.04
N GLN A 92 -0.35 1.23 8.77
CA GLN A 92 0.00 2.45 9.51
C GLN A 92 0.25 3.62 8.57
N HIS A 93 0.91 3.39 7.43
CA HIS A 93 1.15 4.44 6.44
C HIS A 93 -0.16 4.92 5.79
N LEU A 94 -1.11 4.02 5.47
CA LEU A 94 -2.45 4.41 5.01
C LEU A 94 -3.19 5.26 6.05
N GLU A 95 -3.20 4.81 7.30
CA GLU A 95 -3.87 5.51 8.40
C GLU A 95 -3.25 6.89 8.65
N LYS A 96 -1.92 6.98 8.63
CA LYS A 96 -1.18 8.23 8.78
C LYS A 96 -1.55 9.22 7.66
N ALA A 97 -1.58 8.75 6.41
CA ALA A 97 -1.93 9.58 5.26
C ALA A 97 -3.39 10.07 5.37
N ARG A 98 -4.32 9.19 5.75
CA ARG A 98 -5.72 9.54 6.02
C ARG A 98 -5.84 10.64 7.06
N GLN A 99 -5.17 10.50 8.20
CA GLN A 99 -5.21 11.48 9.30
C GLN A 99 -4.59 12.82 8.90
N ALA A 100 -3.49 12.80 8.16
CA ALA A 100 -2.84 14.03 7.71
C ALA A 100 -3.71 14.81 6.72
N LEU A 101 -4.32 14.12 5.75
CA LEU A 101 -5.30 14.71 4.85
C LEU A 101 -6.55 15.19 5.59
N ASP A 102 -7.08 14.43 6.54
CA ASP A 102 -8.22 14.83 7.38
C ASP A 102 -7.95 16.16 8.09
N LYS A 103 -6.73 16.35 8.62
CA LYS A 103 -6.32 17.60 9.25
C LYS A 103 -6.38 18.79 8.29
N VAL A 104 -5.92 18.61 7.04
CA VAL A 104 -6.02 19.64 6.00
C VAL A 104 -7.49 19.97 5.70
N ILE A 105 -8.33 18.93 5.57
CA ILE A 105 -9.77 19.11 5.32
C ILE A 105 -10.45 19.85 6.46
N VAL A 106 -10.19 19.49 7.72
CA VAL A 106 -10.76 20.19 8.89
C VAL A 106 -10.34 21.66 8.90
N GLN A 107 -9.09 21.97 8.58
CA GLN A 107 -8.60 23.35 8.55
C GLN A 107 -9.23 24.20 7.45
N GLN A 108 -9.52 23.61 6.30
CA GLN A 108 -9.96 24.36 5.11
C GLN A 108 -11.49 24.30 4.90
N LEU A 109 -12.09 23.13 5.13
CA LEU A 109 -13.50 22.82 4.91
C LEU A 109 -14.30 22.61 6.20
N GLY A 110 -13.64 22.54 7.36
CA GLY A 110 -14.29 22.39 8.66
C GLY A 110 -14.53 20.93 9.06
N SER A 111 -14.86 20.72 10.34
CA SER A 111 -15.05 19.39 10.94
C SER A 111 -16.19 18.58 10.32
N ASP A 112 -17.17 19.27 9.74
CA ASP A 112 -18.42 18.67 9.26
C ASP A 112 -18.38 18.36 7.75
N SER A 113 -17.20 18.50 7.12
CA SER A 113 -17.00 18.23 5.70
C SER A 113 -17.23 16.76 5.37
N ASN A 114 -18.02 16.47 4.32
CA ASN A 114 -18.25 15.13 3.82
C ASN A 114 -17.00 14.52 3.18
N VAL A 115 -16.03 15.34 2.80
CA VAL A 115 -14.72 14.89 2.31
C VAL A 115 -14.04 13.97 3.32
N ARG A 116 -14.24 14.20 4.63
CA ARG A 116 -13.69 13.36 5.70
C ARG A 116 -14.20 11.92 5.61
N ASN A 117 -15.50 11.74 5.33
CA ASN A 117 -16.11 10.43 5.14
C ASN A 117 -15.53 9.71 3.91
N ARG A 118 -15.22 10.46 2.84
CA ARG A 118 -14.55 9.90 1.66
C ARG A 118 -13.13 9.43 1.96
N LEU A 119 -12.38 10.20 2.75
CA LEU A 119 -11.03 9.80 3.18
C LEU A 119 -11.07 8.55 4.07
N GLY A 120 -12.05 8.43 4.96
CA GLY A 120 -12.28 7.20 5.74
C GLY A 120 -12.59 6.00 4.84
N SER A 121 -13.52 6.17 3.92
CA SER A 121 -13.90 5.10 2.97
C SER A 121 -12.75 4.68 2.06
N LEU A 122 -11.87 5.63 1.67
CA LEU A 122 -10.67 5.35 0.89
C LEU A 122 -9.70 4.47 1.68
N ASP A 123 -9.40 4.84 2.91
CA ASP A 123 -8.50 4.08 3.79
C ASP A 123 -9.00 2.65 4.01
N GLU A 124 -10.30 2.47 4.31
CA GLU A 124 -10.90 1.15 4.47
C GLU A 124 -10.81 0.30 3.18
N GLN A 125 -11.14 0.89 2.02
CA GLN A 125 -11.07 0.18 0.74
C GLN A 125 -9.63 -0.20 0.36
N LEU A 126 -8.65 0.66 0.64
CA LEU A 126 -7.23 0.35 0.40
C LEU A 126 -6.73 -0.75 1.35
N LYS A 127 -7.12 -0.72 2.63
CA LYS A 127 -6.83 -1.81 3.59
C LYS A 127 -7.48 -3.13 3.16
N GLN A 128 -8.65 -3.09 2.53
CA GLN A 128 -9.26 -4.30 1.93
C GLN A 128 -8.43 -4.83 0.75
N GLN A 129 -7.86 -3.97 -0.10
CA GLN A 129 -6.93 -4.42 -1.14
C GLN A 129 -5.69 -5.07 -0.55
N MET A 130 -5.15 -4.50 0.53
CA MET A 130 -4.03 -5.10 1.24
C MET A 130 -4.38 -6.47 1.83
N ASN A 131 -5.58 -6.65 2.40
CA ASN A 131 -6.03 -7.95 2.93
C ASN A 131 -6.05 -9.06 1.86
N ARG A 132 -6.19 -8.70 0.57
CA ARG A 132 -6.11 -9.66 -0.54
C ARG A 132 -4.67 -10.09 -0.82
N ILE A 133 -3.69 -9.21 -0.54
CA ILE A 133 -2.26 -9.50 -0.69
C ILE A 133 -1.73 -10.26 0.53
N ILE A 134 -2.01 -9.74 1.73
CA ILE A 134 -1.66 -10.37 3.01
C ILE A 134 -2.95 -10.58 3.79
N GLU A 135 -3.41 -11.83 3.77
CA GLU A 135 -4.60 -12.29 4.47
C GLU A 135 -4.27 -12.56 5.94
N HIS A 136 -5.07 -11.98 6.83
CA HIS A 136 -5.08 -12.34 8.24
C HIS A 136 -5.94 -13.56 8.47
N ARG A 137 -5.39 -14.54 9.19
CA ARG A 137 -6.04 -15.80 9.51
C ARG A 137 -6.08 -15.97 11.02
N SER A 138 -6.97 -16.83 11.52
CA SER A 138 -7.00 -17.16 12.95
C SER A 138 -5.70 -17.79 13.46
N ASP A 139 -4.97 -18.44 12.56
CA ASP A 139 -3.74 -19.18 12.83
C ASP A 139 -2.49 -18.52 12.24
N GLY A 140 -2.55 -17.28 11.74
CA GLY A 140 -1.37 -16.56 11.26
C GLY A 140 -1.65 -15.68 10.02
N LEU A 141 -0.75 -15.68 9.05
CA LEU A 141 -0.80 -14.83 7.86
C LEU A 141 -0.64 -15.65 6.59
N ALA A 142 -1.29 -15.23 5.51
CA ALA A 142 -1.01 -15.74 4.17
C ALA A 142 -0.70 -14.61 3.19
N PHE A 143 0.43 -14.69 2.51
CA PHE A 143 0.78 -13.82 1.39
C PHE A 143 0.41 -14.50 0.08
N HIS A 144 -0.30 -13.76 -0.79
CA HIS A 144 -0.81 -14.22 -2.07
C HIS A 144 -0.12 -13.46 -3.22
N HIS A 145 0.86 -14.08 -3.87
CA HIS A 145 1.68 -13.37 -4.87
C HIS A 145 0.87 -12.94 -6.09
N GLN A 146 -0.13 -13.74 -6.48
CA GLN A 146 -1.00 -13.44 -7.63
C GLN A 146 -1.95 -12.27 -7.37
N ALA A 147 -2.27 -12.01 -6.11
CA ALA A 147 -3.17 -10.92 -5.74
C ALA A 147 -2.53 -9.54 -5.87
N VAL A 148 -1.19 -9.45 -5.81
CA VAL A 148 -0.44 -8.18 -5.82
C VAL A 148 -0.83 -7.30 -7.00
N LYS A 149 -0.76 -7.84 -8.23
CA LYS A 149 -1.03 -7.06 -9.45
C LYS A 149 -2.46 -6.54 -9.50
N GLN A 150 -3.43 -7.38 -9.11
CA GLN A 150 -4.83 -6.99 -9.13
C GLN A 150 -5.14 -5.96 -8.03
N ALA A 151 -4.60 -6.16 -6.83
CA ALA A 151 -4.76 -5.23 -5.72
C ALA A 151 -4.14 -3.85 -6.01
N GLU A 152 -3.01 -3.80 -6.74
CA GLU A 152 -2.42 -2.55 -7.22
C GLU A 152 -3.36 -1.82 -8.20
N GLN A 153 -3.86 -2.53 -9.22
CA GLN A 153 -4.79 -1.97 -10.20
C GLN A 153 -6.09 -1.47 -9.57
N ASP A 154 -6.69 -2.27 -8.68
CA ASP A 154 -7.91 -1.91 -7.99
C ASP A 154 -7.67 -0.74 -7.03
N GLY A 155 -6.51 -0.72 -6.35
CA GLY A 155 -6.07 0.38 -5.49
C GLY A 155 -5.97 1.71 -6.25
N GLN A 156 -5.36 1.70 -7.44
CA GLN A 156 -5.30 2.89 -8.31
C GLN A 156 -6.70 3.40 -8.65
N GLN A 157 -7.61 2.51 -9.07
CA GLN A 157 -8.98 2.89 -9.38
C GLN A 157 -9.77 3.40 -8.16
N ILE A 158 -9.51 2.87 -6.97
CA ILE A 158 -10.11 3.36 -5.72
C ILE A 158 -9.66 4.79 -5.44
N VAL A 159 -8.35 5.08 -5.57
CA VAL A 159 -7.80 6.43 -5.37
C VAL A 159 -8.39 7.41 -6.39
N GLU A 160 -8.38 7.07 -7.67
CA GLU A 160 -8.89 7.93 -8.75
C GLU A 160 -10.38 8.30 -8.53
N ARG A 161 -11.22 7.30 -8.24
CA ARG A 161 -12.65 7.52 -7.98
C ARG A 161 -12.87 8.37 -6.73
N THR A 162 -12.11 8.11 -5.67
CA THR A 162 -12.22 8.89 -4.43
C THR A 162 -11.84 10.34 -4.69
N MET A 163 -10.74 10.60 -5.40
CA MET A 163 -10.31 11.99 -5.68
C MET A 163 -11.31 12.75 -6.53
N GLY A 164 -11.97 12.08 -7.50
CA GLY A 164 -13.10 12.66 -8.21
C GLY A 164 -14.24 13.10 -7.28
N GLY A 165 -14.58 12.27 -6.28
CA GLY A 165 -15.59 12.59 -5.27
C GLY A 165 -15.17 13.70 -4.30
N VAL A 166 -13.91 13.70 -3.86
CA VAL A 166 -13.35 14.76 -2.99
C VAL A 166 -13.48 16.12 -3.65
N LEU A 167 -13.16 16.22 -4.95
CA LEU A 167 -13.29 17.47 -5.70
C LEU A 167 -14.75 17.94 -5.79
N GLN A 168 -15.69 17.03 -6.02
CA GLN A 168 -17.12 17.35 -6.09
C GLN A 168 -17.64 17.89 -4.75
N ASP A 169 -17.35 17.19 -3.65
CA ASP A 169 -17.81 17.61 -2.32
C ASP A 169 -17.15 18.94 -1.90
N SER A 170 -15.86 19.09 -2.17
CA SER A 170 -15.13 20.33 -1.89
C SER A 170 -15.79 21.52 -2.59
N LEU A 171 -16.11 21.40 -3.89
CA LEU A 171 -16.78 22.47 -4.66
C LEU A 171 -18.16 22.79 -4.11
N ASN A 172 -18.96 21.77 -3.77
CA ASN A 172 -20.30 21.95 -3.20
C ASN A 172 -20.23 22.67 -1.85
N GLU A 173 -19.32 22.25 -0.96
CA GLU A 173 -19.20 22.80 0.39
C GLU A 173 -18.63 24.23 0.40
N MET A 174 -17.64 24.52 -0.44
CA MET A 174 -17.12 25.89 -0.58
C MET A 174 -18.14 26.82 -1.21
N GLY A 175 -18.90 26.35 -2.20
CA GLY A 175 -19.98 27.13 -2.80
C GLY A 175 -21.02 27.58 -1.77
N VAL A 176 -21.40 26.70 -0.84
CA VAL A 176 -22.35 27.01 0.24
C VAL A 176 -21.74 27.98 1.28
N LYS A 177 -20.47 27.80 1.68
CA LYS A 177 -19.81 28.68 2.66
C LYS A 177 -19.65 30.11 2.17
N GLN A 178 -19.36 30.31 0.88
CA GLN A 178 -19.18 31.64 0.30
C GLN A 178 -20.49 32.44 0.25
N LEU A 179 -21.63 31.77 0.09
CA LEU A 179 -22.95 32.42 0.08
C LEU A 179 -23.35 32.95 1.47
N GLY A 180 -22.81 32.38 2.56
CA GLY A 180 -23.06 32.83 3.93
C GLY A 180 -22.17 33.98 4.41
N SER A 181 -21.08 34.30 3.69
CA SER A 181 -20.07 35.28 4.11
C SER A 181 -20.15 36.54 3.23
N SER A 182 -21.14 37.40 3.51
CA SER A 182 -21.48 38.59 2.70
C SER A 182 -20.52 39.76 2.93
N GLY A 183 -19.90 40.27 1.85
CA GLY A 183 -19.17 41.55 1.87
C GLY A 183 -18.30 41.87 0.64
N GLY A 184 -17.91 40.89 -0.18
CA GLY A 184 -17.07 41.07 -1.38
C GLY A 184 -17.45 40.13 -2.53
N ASN A 185 -16.81 40.28 -3.72
CA ASN A 185 -17.14 39.50 -4.92
C ASN A 185 -17.00 37.98 -4.65
N PRO A 186 -18.11 37.21 -4.55
CA PRO A 186 -18.10 35.84 -4.03
C PRO A 186 -17.22 34.88 -4.84
N LEU A 187 -17.16 35.09 -6.17
CA LEU A 187 -16.36 34.27 -7.07
C LEU A 187 -14.85 34.43 -6.83
N GLN A 188 -14.39 35.63 -6.47
CA GLN A 188 -12.97 35.91 -6.27
C GLN A 188 -12.48 35.36 -4.92
N ALA A 189 -13.32 35.43 -3.89
CA ALA A 189 -13.05 34.81 -2.60
C ALA A 189 -13.05 33.28 -2.70
N MET A 190 -13.96 32.70 -3.51
CA MET A 190 -14.03 31.26 -3.75
C MET A 190 -12.78 30.76 -4.47
N MET A 191 -12.33 31.45 -5.52
CA MET A 191 -11.09 31.12 -6.23
C MET A 191 -9.85 31.20 -5.33
N GLY A 192 -9.77 32.19 -4.43
CA GLY A 192 -8.66 32.31 -3.48
C GLY A 192 -8.61 31.17 -2.46
N ASN A 193 -9.76 30.82 -1.86
CA ASN A 193 -9.85 29.73 -0.87
C ASN A 193 -9.64 28.35 -1.52
N LEU A 194 -10.14 28.15 -2.75
CA LEU A 194 -9.90 26.96 -3.55
C LEU A 194 -8.41 26.76 -3.88
N GLY A 195 -7.72 27.84 -4.25
CA GLY A 195 -6.28 27.79 -4.50
C GLY A 195 -5.49 27.37 -3.26
N GLY A 196 -5.87 27.90 -2.08
CA GLY A 196 -5.27 27.54 -0.80
C GLY A 196 -5.51 26.07 -0.41
N LEU A 197 -6.75 25.59 -0.53
CA LEU A 197 -7.10 24.19 -0.28
C LEU A 197 -6.35 23.25 -1.22
N GLN A 198 -6.37 23.54 -2.52
CA GLN A 198 -5.69 22.73 -3.52
C GLN A 198 -4.20 22.63 -3.23
N GLN A 199 -3.57 23.76 -2.86
CA GLN A 199 -2.15 23.77 -2.51
C GLN A 199 -1.87 22.99 -1.22
N ALA A 200 -2.72 23.11 -0.20
CA ALA A 200 -2.56 22.38 1.05
C ALA A 200 -2.69 20.86 0.85
N ILE A 201 -3.70 20.41 0.08
CA ILE A 201 -3.87 19.00 -0.29
C ILE A 201 -2.68 18.51 -1.11
N GLN A 202 -2.24 19.27 -2.12
CA GLN A 202 -1.10 18.88 -2.96
C GLN A 202 0.21 18.77 -2.16
N THR A 203 0.45 19.69 -1.23
CA THR A 203 1.61 19.63 -0.35
C THR A 203 1.55 18.40 0.54
N GLU A 204 0.43 18.17 1.21
CA GLU A 204 0.26 17.01 2.09
C GLU A 204 0.39 15.70 1.31
N TRP A 205 -0.24 15.61 0.14
CA TRP A 205 -0.14 14.45 -0.74
C TRP A 205 1.30 14.13 -1.12
N LYS A 206 2.10 15.13 -1.50
CA LYS A 206 3.53 14.94 -1.82
C LYS A 206 4.34 14.47 -0.62
N THR A 207 4.02 14.96 0.58
CA THR A 207 4.65 14.49 1.82
C THR A 207 4.34 13.02 2.07
N GLN A 208 3.06 12.63 1.93
CA GLN A 208 2.66 11.23 2.09
C GLN A 208 3.25 10.34 1.00
N GLU A 209 3.29 10.79 -0.26
CA GLU A 209 3.93 10.06 -1.36
C GLU A 209 5.40 9.76 -1.06
N SER A 210 6.16 10.74 -0.55
CA SER A 210 7.56 10.53 -0.13
C SER A 210 7.69 9.52 1.02
N ASP A 211 6.77 9.56 1.99
CA ASP A 211 6.73 8.57 3.08
C ASP A 211 6.46 7.15 2.52
N PHE A 212 5.49 7.00 1.61
CA PHE A 212 5.20 5.71 0.96
C PHE A 212 6.36 5.21 0.10
N GLN A 213 7.05 6.09 -0.63
CA GLN A 213 8.20 5.70 -1.43
C GLN A 213 9.34 5.14 -0.57
N ARG A 214 9.64 5.79 0.57
CA ARG A 214 10.64 5.30 1.53
C ARG A 214 10.24 3.94 2.10
N PHE A 215 8.99 3.81 2.53
CA PHE A 215 8.49 2.53 3.02
C PHE A 215 8.54 1.43 1.94
N GLY A 216 8.12 1.73 0.72
CA GLY A 216 8.21 0.82 -0.42
C GLY A 216 9.64 0.38 -0.72
N HIS A 217 10.63 1.27 -0.51
CA HIS A 217 12.04 0.93 -0.63
C HIS A 217 12.47 -0.12 0.40
N ASP A 218 12.08 0.08 1.66
CA ASP A 218 12.38 -0.86 2.74
C ASP A 218 11.70 -2.22 2.53
N VAL A 219 10.43 -2.22 2.10
CA VAL A 219 9.68 -3.43 1.76
C VAL A 219 10.41 -4.21 0.67
N CYS A 220 10.79 -3.56 -0.41
CA CYS A 220 11.45 -4.24 -1.52
C CYS A 220 12.84 -4.77 -1.14
N ASN A 221 13.63 -4.05 -0.32
CA ASN A 221 14.91 -4.54 0.19
C ASN A 221 14.72 -5.81 1.02
N ARG A 222 13.69 -5.84 1.89
CA ARG A 222 13.34 -7.03 2.69
C ARG A 222 12.87 -8.18 1.83
N VAL A 223 11.98 -7.94 0.87
CA VAL A 223 11.48 -8.96 -0.08
C VAL A 223 12.63 -9.52 -0.91
N THR A 224 13.57 -8.68 -1.34
CA THR A 224 14.77 -9.12 -2.07
C THR A 224 15.65 -10.03 -1.21
N ALA A 225 15.85 -9.68 0.07
CA ALA A 225 16.62 -10.52 0.99
C ALA A 225 15.93 -11.88 1.23
N LEU A 226 14.61 -11.89 1.44
CA LEU A 226 13.82 -13.11 1.58
C LEU A 226 13.90 -14.00 0.34
N GLU A 227 13.80 -13.41 -0.84
CA GLU A 227 13.90 -14.12 -2.11
C GLU A 227 15.29 -14.74 -2.31
N ASN A 228 16.36 -14.00 -1.98
CA ASN A 228 17.73 -14.54 -2.02
C ASN A 228 17.93 -15.72 -1.04
N GLN A 229 17.37 -15.63 0.17
CA GLN A 229 17.39 -16.72 1.14
C GLN A 229 16.64 -17.94 0.61
N ARG A 230 15.44 -17.74 0.05
CA ARG A 230 14.63 -18.79 -0.56
C ARG A 230 15.39 -19.51 -1.68
N GLN A 231 15.98 -18.76 -2.61
CA GLN A 231 16.77 -19.34 -3.70
C GLN A 231 17.99 -20.09 -3.20
N THR A 232 18.66 -19.58 -2.16
CA THR A 232 19.81 -20.25 -1.52
C THR A 232 19.40 -21.57 -0.89
N LEU A 233 18.29 -21.59 -0.15
CA LEU A 233 17.74 -22.79 0.45
C LEU A 233 17.37 -23.82 -0.61
N LEU A 234 16.65 -23.42 -1.66
CA LEU A 234 16.26 -24.32 -2.76
C LEU A 234 17.46 -24.93 -3.48
N LYS A 235 18.56 -24.18 -3.64
CA LYS A 235 19.80 -24.70 -4.24
C LYS A 235 20.51 -25.69 -3.33
N SER A 236 20.36 -25.56 -2.01
CA SER A 236 21.04 -26.43 -1.05
C SER A 236 20.30 -27.73 -0.77
N ILE A 237 18.96 -27.76 -0.91
CA ILE A 237 18.12 -28.93 -0.57
C ILE A 237 17.63 -29.74 -1.79
N LYS A 238 17.94 -29.30 -3.01
CA LYS A 238 17.79 -30.09 -4.24
C LYS A 238 18.95 -31.07 -4.37
#